data_AF-A0A7J4DUX2-F1
#
_entry.id   AF-A0A7J4DUX2-F1
#
_cell.length_a   1.000
_cell.length_b   1.000
_cell.length_c   1.000
_cell.angle_alpha   90.00
_cell.angle_beta   90.00
_cell.angle_gamma   90.00
#
_symmetry.space_group_name_H-M   'P 1'
#
loop_
_entity.id
_entity.type
_entity.pdbx_description
1 polymer ?
#
loop_
_entity_poly.entity_id
_entity_poly.type
_entity_poly.pdbx_seq_one_letter_code
_entity_poly.pdbx_strand_id
1 'polypeptide(L)'
;MKELTAILGVRVVAASETNDTINIVVEQYPRQQAIDELISKKAKHVYVHVVGDEVNVLAGIIGPNGKEEAIGIVKEIDYTNMKMKIVTPYQGEIKAVILGVIKLSDDMVESGRVQKCVI
;
A
#
# COMPACT_ATOMS: atom_id res chain seq x y z
N MET A 1 7.45 -10.84 -11.21
CA MET A 1 7.97 -9.49 -11.52
C MET A 1 8.03 -9.24 -13.03
N LYS A 2 8.95 -9.85 -13.80
CA LYS A 2 9.09 -9.59 -15.26
C LYS A 2 7.81 -9.84 -16.09
N GLU A 3 7.09 -10.92 -15.79
CA GLU A 3 5.80 -11.24 -16.44
C GLU A 3 4.75 -10.15 -16.18
N LEU A 4 4.59 -9.72 -14.93
CA LEU A 4 3.63 -8.66 -14.56
C LEU A 4 3.98 -7.34 -15.25
N THR A 5 5.27 -6.97 -15.30
CA THR A 5 5.74 -5.79 -16.03
C THR A 5 5.44 -5.89 -17.54
N ALA A 6 5.61 -7.06 -18.14
CA ALA A 6 5.33 -7.28 -19.55
C ALA A 6 3.83 -7.14 -19.88
N ILE A 7 2.95 -7.66 -19.02
CA ILE A 7 1.49 -7.56 -19.20
C ILE A 7 1.02 -6.13 -18.96
N LEU A 8 1.41 -5.54 -17.83
CA LEU A 8 0.91 -4.22 -17.43
C LEU A 8 1.52 -3.07 -18.26
N GLY A 9 2.66 -3.31 -18.93
CA GLY A 9 3.36 -2.30 -19.71
C GLY A 9 3.97 -1.17 -18.87
N VAL A 10 4.06 -1.35 -17.55
CA VAL A 10 4.62 -0.39 -16.59
C VAL A 10 5.55 -1.11 -15.62
N ARG A 11 6.50 -0.38 -15.04
CA ARG A 11 7.43 -0.94 -14.06
C ARG A 11 6.69 -1.34 -12.79
N VAL A 12 6.79 -2.63 -12.45
CA VAL A 12 6.31 -3.20 -11.19
C VAL A 12 7.43 -3.11 -10.16
N VAL A 13 7.15 -2.46 -9.04
CA VAL A 13 8.09 -2.23 -7.95
C VAL A 13 8.02 -3.37 -6.93
N ALA A 14 6.80 -3.77 -6.57
CA ALA A 14 6.55 -4.92 -5.71
C ALA A 14 5.24 -5.61 -6.10
N ALA A 15 5.11 -6.87 -5.73
CA ALA A 15 3.87 -7.60 -5.87
C ALA A 15 3.77 -8.68 -4.79
N SER A 16 2.55 -8.94 -4.35
CA SER A 16 2.19 -10.05 -3.46
C SER A 16 0.99 -10.77 -4.04
N GLU A 17 0.98 -12.09 -3.92
CA GLU A 17 -0.08 -12.94 -4.46
C GLU A 17 -0.58 -13.90 -3.37
N THR A 18 -1.88 -13.85 -3.10
CA THR A 18 -2.61 -14.80 -2.26
C THR A 18 -3.39 -15.77 -3.16
N ASN A 19 -4.22 -16.63 -2.55
CA ASN A 19 -5.05 -17.58 -3.29
C ASN A 19 -6.05 -16.90 -4.24
N ASP A 20 -6.58 -15.75 -3.85
CA ASP A 20 -7.67 -15.05 -4.54
C ASP A 20 -7.29 -13.65 -5.04
N THR A 21 -6.17 -13.10 -4.58
CA THR A 21 -5.81 -11.69 -4.77
C THR A 21 -4.37 -11.53 -5.23
N ILE A 22 -4.14 -10.56 -6.10
CA ILE A 22 -2.81 -10.07 -6.48
C ILE A 22 -2.75 -8.58 -6.15
N ASN A 23 -1.87 -8.20 -5.22
CA ASN A 23 -1.56 -6.81 -4.90
C ASN A 23 -0.29 -6.41 -5.65
N ILE A 24 -0.35 -5.32 -6.41
CA ILE A 24 0.74 -4.88 -7.28
C ILE A 24 1.02 -3.41 -7.02
N VAL A 25 2.28 -3.09 -6.79
CA VAL A 25 2.77 -1.72 -6.65
C VAL A 25 3.54 -1.35 -7.91
N VAL A 26 3.16 -0.23 -8.54
CA VAL A 26 3.71 0.25 -9.81
C VAL A 26 4.18 1.70 -9.71
N GLU A 27 5.11 2.12 -10.56
CA GLU A 27 5.55 3.53 -10.58
C GLU A 27 4.50 4.47 -11.20
N GLN A 28 3.63 3.94 -12.06
CA GLN A 28 2.57 4.70 -12.72
C GLN A 28 1.38 3.79 -13.01
N TYR A 29 0.17 4.35 -13.02
CA TYR A 29 -1.04 3.56 -13.24
C TYR A 29 -1.06 2.96 -14.66
N PRO A 30 -1.29 1.64 -14.82
CA PRO A 30 -1.37 0.99 -16.13
C PRO A 30 -2.62 1.41 -16.90
N ARG A 31 -2.68 1.09 -18.20
CA ARG A 31 -3.93 1.18 -18.95
C ARG A 31 -4.92 0.14 -18.41
N GLN A 32 -6.20 0.51 -18.29
CA GLN A 32 -7.25 -0.38 -17.76
C GLN A 32 -7.28 -1.74 -18.50
N GLN A 33 -7.15 -1.73 -19.83
CA GLN A 33 -7.12 -2.96 -20.64
C GLN A 33 -6.04 -3.96 -20.21
N ALA A 34 -4.87 -3.48 -19.76
CA ALA A 34 -3.80 -4.35 -19.30
C ALA A 34 -4.10 -4.99 -17.94
N ILE A 35 -4.83 -4.26 -17.08
CA ILE A 35 -5.33 -4.77 -15.81
C ILE A 35 -6.39 -5.85 -16.07
N ASP A 36 -7.32 -5.59 -17.00
CA ASP A 36 -8.38 -6.53 -17.38
C ASP A 36 -7.82 -7.81 -18.01
N GLU A 37 -6.77 -7.70 -18.84
CA GLU A 37 -6.02 -8.86 -19.35
C GLU A 37 -5.44 -9.67 -18.18
N LEU A 38 -4.79 -9.02 -17.22
CA LEU A 38 -4.19 -9.70 -16.09
C LEU A 38 -5.23 -10.42 -15.22
N ILE A 39 -6.38 -9.78 -14.95
CA ILE A 39 -7.51 -10.38 -14.23
C ILE A 39 -8.00 -11.63 -14.97
N SER A 40 -8.21 -11.53 -16.28
CA SER A 40 -8.69 -12.65 -17.11
C SER A 40 -7.72 -13.83 -17.12
N LYS A 41 -6.42 -13.54 -17.16
CA LYS A 41 -5.35 -14.53 -17.26
C LYS A 41 -5.07 -15.24 -15.93
N LYS A 42 -5.21 -14.54 -14.81
CA LYS A 42 -4.95 -15.08 -13.47
C LYS A 42 -6.21 -15.57 -12.75
N ALA A 43 -7.40 -15.19 -13.21
CA ALA A 43 -8.68 -15.49 -12.56
C ALA A 43 -8.69 -15.10 -11.06
N LYS A 44 -8.10 -13.94 -10.73
CA LYS A 44 -7.95 -13.41 -9.37
C LYS A 44 -8.36 -11.94 -9.31
N HIS A 45 -8.68 -11.45 -8.12
CA HIS A 45 -8.80 -10.03 -7.86
C HIS A 45 -7.43 -9.36 -8.00
N VAL A 46 -7.35 -8.31 -8.81
CA VAL A 46 -6.11 -7.55 -9.00
C VAL A 46 -6.30 -6.16 -8.40
N TYR A 47 -5.40 -5.80 -7.48
CA TYR A 47 -5.30 -4.47 -6.91
C TYR A 47 -3.99 -3.84 -7.34
N VAL A 48 -4.07 -2.66 -7.94
CA VAL A 48 -2.92 -1.92 -8.44
C VAL A 48 -2.83 -0.61 -7.67
N HIS A 49 -1.67 -0.36 -7.08
CA HIS A 49 -1.34 0.83 -6.30
C HIS A 49 -0.17 1.55 -6.95
N VAL A 50 -0.22 2.87 -7.03
CA VAL A 50 0.93 3.67 -7.47
C VAL A 50 1.81 3.95 -6.26
N VAL A 51 3.13 3.84 -6.41
CA VAL A 51 4.08 4.25 -5.35
C VAL A 51 3.76 5.67 -4.91
N GLY A 52 3.61 5.88 -3.61
CA GLY A 52 3.30 7.18 -3.03
C GLY A 52 1.80 7.38 -2.75
N ASP A 53 0.91 6.51 -3.23
CA ASP A 53 -0.52 6.56 -2.88
C ASP A 53 -0.75 6.38 -1.37
N GLU A 54 0.15 5.65 -0.70
CA GLU A 54 0.19 5.44 0.75
C GLU A 54 0.60 6.67 1.57
N VAL A 55 1.18 7.70 0.94
CA VAL A 55 1.70 8.86 1.67
C VAL A 55 0.53 9.61 2.33
N ASN A 56 0.76 10.03 3.57
CA ASN A 56 -0.20 10.68 4.45
C ASN A 56 -1.42 9.81 4.83
N VAL A 57 -1.36 8.49 4.61
CA VAL A 57 -2.36 7.57 5.16
C VAL A 57 -2.15 7.42 6.67
N LEU A 58 -3.26 7.48 7.42
CA LEU A 58 -3.25 7.19 8.85
C LEU A 58 -3.03 5.71 9.11
N ALA A 59 -2.21 5.44 10.12
CA ALA A 59 -1.90 4.09 10.57
C ALA A 59 -2.09 3.96 12.08
N GLY A 60 -2.60 2.81 12.53
CA GLY A 60 -2.58 2.42 13.94
C GLY A 60 -1.24 1.78 14.29
N ILE A 61 -0.60 2.23 15.37
CA ILE A 61 0.64 1.67 15.89
C ILE A 61 0.30 0.67 16.99
N ILE A 62 0.66 -0.59 16.79
CA ILE A 62 0.38 -1.68 17.72
C ILE A 62 1.63 -2.01 18.53
N GLY A 63 1.52 -1.87 19.85
CA GLY A 63 2.60 -2.18 20.79
C GLY A 63 2.77 -3.69 21.05
N PRO A 64 3.76 -4.07 21.88
CA PRO A 64 4.07 -5.48 22.16
C PRO A 64 2.92 -6.25 22.81
N ASN A 65 2.11 -5.55 23.61
CA ASN A 65 0.90 -6.06 24.26
C ASN A 65 -0.26 -6.35 23.27
N GLY A 66 -0.10 -6.03 21.98
CA GLY A 66 -1.12 -6.20 20.95
C GLY A 66 -2.22 -5.13 20.97
N LYS A 67 -2.06 -4.05 21.75
CA LYS A 67 -2.99 -2.92 21.78
C LYS A 67 -2.49 -1.80 20.88
N GLU A 68 -3.42 -0.97 20.42
CA GLU A 68 -3.09 0.28 19.76
C GLU A 68 -2.57 1.28 20.80
N GLU A 69 -1.35 1.77 20.56
CA GLU A 69 -0.65 2.68 21.46
C GLU A 69 -0.65 4.12 20.94
N ALA A 70 -0.72 4.31 19.62
CA ALA A 70 -0.78 5.62 18.98
C ALA A 70 -1.25 5.55 17.53
N ILE A 71 -1.54 6.72 16.98
CA ILE A 71 -1.69 6.93 15.54
C ILE A 71 -0.33 7.29 14.95
N GLY A 72 -0.10 6.86 13.72
CA GLY A 72 1.02 7.25 12.88
C GLY A 72 0.55 7.78 11.52
N ILE A 73 1.41 8.53 10.85
CA ILE A 73 1.21 9.01 9.49
C ILE A 73 2.29 8.40 8.61
N VAL A 74 1.90 7.62 7.60
CA VAL A 74 2.85 7.07 6.63
C VAL A 74 3.45 8.20 5.81
N LYS A 75 4.78 8.28 5.74
CA LYS A 75 5.49 9.28 4.92
C LYS A 75 6.18 8.69 3.72
N GLU A 76 6.55 7.41 3.77
CA GLU A 76 7.25 6.74 2.68
C GLU A 76 7.16 5.23 2.88
N ILE A 77 6.98 4.48 1.80
CA ILE A 77 7.29 3.05 1.74
C ILE A 77 8.33 2.82 0.66
N ASP A 78 9.52 2.40 1.07
CA ASP A 78 10.54 1.85 0.18
C ASP A 78 10.27 0.35 0.01
N TYR A 79 9.50 0.03 -1.02
CA TYR A 79 9.15 -1.34 -1.40
C TYR A 79 10.35 -2.18 -1.85
N THR A 80 11.48 -1.56 -2.22
CA THR A 80 12.69 -2.29 -2.64
C THR A 80 13.46 -2.78 -1.42
N ASN A 81 13.61 -1.92 -0.41
CA ASN A 81 14.33 -2.23 0.81
C ASN A 81 13.42 -2.73 1.95
N MET A 82 12.11 -2.85 1.69
CA MET A 82 11.10 -3.26 2.66
C MET A 82 11.10 -2.37 3.92
N LYS A 83 11.20 -1.06 3.71
CA LYS A 83 11.23 -0.07 4.80
C LYS A 83 10.03 0.87 4.70
N MET A 84 9.41 1.17 5.84
CA MET A 84 8.36 2.17 5.96
C MET A 84 8.82 3.27 6.91
N LYS A 85 8.56 4.54 6.56
CA LYS A 85 8.75 5.69 7.44
C LYS A 85 7.40 6.17 7.94
N ILE A 86 7.26 6.27 9.25
CA ILE A 86 6.03 6.71 9.91
C ILE A 86 6.37 7.85 10.87
N VAL A 87 5.58 8.91 10.84
CA VAL A 87 5.60 9.95 11.88
C VAL A 87 4.60 9.58 12.95
N THR A 88 5.06 9.39 14.19
CA THR A 88 4.22 9.03 15.33
C THR A 88 4.82 9.61 16.62
N PRO A 89 3.99 10.00 17.62
CA PRO A 89 4.50 10.37 18.93
C PRO A 89 5.01 9.17 19.74
N TYR A 90 4.68 7.93 19.35
CA TYR A 90 5.08 6.72 20.07
C TYR A 90 6.59 6.46 19.95
N GLN A 91 7.25 6.21 21.09
CA GLN A 91 8.70 5.96 21.18
C GLN A 91 9.04 4.52 21.58
N GLY A 92 8.04 3.65 21.73
CA GLY A 92 8.21 2.26 22.15
C GLY A 92 8.48 1.29 20.99
N GLU A 93 8.62 0.02 21.33
CA GLU A 93 8.73 -1.06 20.35
C GLU A 93 7.42 -1.23 19.57
N ILE A 94 7.51 -1.33 18.25
CA ILE A 94 6.37 -1.50 17.36
C ILE A 94 6.26 -2.98 16.99
N LYS A 95 5.16 -3.62 17.37
CA LYS A 95 4.87 -5.02 17.01
C LYS A 95 4.22 -5.13 15.64
N ALA A 96 3.31 -4.21 15.32
CA ALA A 96 2.61 -4.18 14.04
C ALA A 96 2.14 -2.75 13.72
N VAL A 97 1.86 -2.54 12.44
CA VAL A 97 1.27 -1.31 11.91
C VAL A 97 0.01 -1.70 11.15
N ILE A 98 -1.11 -1.05 11.45
CA ILE A 98 -2.38 -1.26 10.75
C ILE A 98 -2.61 -0.04 9.86
N LEU A 99 -2.56 -0.22 8.54
CA LEU A 99 -2.87 0.86 7.61
C LEU A 99 -4.38 1.09 7.55
N GLY A 100 -4.80 2.33 7.81
CA GLY A 100 -6.18 2.75 7.74
C GLY A 100 -6.61 3.14 6.32
N VAL A 101 -7.83 3.67 6.23
CA VAL A 101 -8.40 4.18 4.97
C VAL A 101 -8.42 5.69 4.89
N ILE A 102 -8.01 6.42 5.94
CA ILE A 102 -8.06 7.89 5.96
C ILE A 102 -6.73 8.44 5.43
N LYS A 103 -6.81 9.33 4.43
CA LYS A 103 -5.65 10.02 3.86
C LYS A 103 -5.72 11.51 4.18
N LEU A 104 -4.63 12.04 4.71
CA LEU A 104 -4.50 13.45 5.03
C LEU A 104 -3.92 14.25 3.85
N SER A 105 -4.35 15.50 3.71
CA SER A 105 -3.65 16.50 2.91
C SER A 105 -2.35 16.92 3.61
N ASP A 106 -1.54 17.71 2.92
CA ASP A 106 -0.31 18.26 3.50
C ASP A 106 -0.60 19.20 4.69
N ASP A 107 -1.79 19.83 4.71
CA ASP A 107 -2.29 20.66 5.81
C ASP A 107 -2.93 19.85 6.96
N MET A 108 -2.79 18.52 6.94
CA MET A 108 -3.31 17.59 7.96
C MET A 108 -4.84 17.55 8.09
N VAL A 109 -5.55 17.80 6.99
CA VAL A 109 -7.01 17.68 6.89
C VAL A 109 -7.36 16.39 6.14
N GLU A 110 -8.45 15.72 6.48
CA GLU A 110 -8.94 14.57 5.70
C GLU A 110 -9.17 15.02 4.24
N SER A 111 -8.37 14.45 3.34
CA SER A 111 -8.40 14.76 1.89
C SER A 111 -9.17 13.71 1.11
N GLY A 112 -9.42 12.55 1.72
CA GLY A 112 -10.18 11.47 1.12
C GLY A 112 -9.98 10.15 1.85
N ARG A 113 -10.61 9.12 1.27
CA ARG A 113 -10.47 7.74 1.72
C ARG A 113 -9.78 6.89 0.68
N VAL A 114 -8.76 6.15 1.09
CA VAL A 114 -8.17 5.09 0.27
C VAL A 114 -9.20 3.97 0.18
N GLN A 115 -9.65 3.65 -1.04
CA GLN A 115 -10.80 2.77 -1.23
C GLN A 115 -10.55 1.30 -0.83
N LYS A 116 -9.28 0.89 -0.71
CA LYS A 116 -8.88 -0.47 -0.39
C LYS A 116 -7.63 -0.43 0.49
N CYS A 117 -7.60 -1.27 1.53
CA CYS A 117 -6.43 -1.40 2.39
C CYS A 117 -5.20 -1.69 1.51
N VAL A 118 -4.18 -0.87 1.69
CA VAL A 118 -2.90 -1.01 0.99
C VAL A 118 -2.11 -2.06 1.76
N ILE A 119 -2.26 -3.33 1.36
CA ILE A 119 -1.44 -4.49 1.78
C ILE A 119 -1.71 -5.03 3.18
#